data_AF-A0A401UU33-F1
#
_entry.id   AF-A0A401UU33-F1
#
_cell.length_a   1.000
_cell.length_b   1.000
_cell.length_c   1.000
_cell.angle_alpha   90.00
_cell.angle_beta   90.00
_cell.angle_gamma   90.00
#
_symmetry.space_group_name_H-M   'P 1'
#
loop_
_entity.id
_entity.type
_entity.pdbx_description
1 polymer ?
#
loop_
_entity_poly.entity_id
_entity_poly.type
_entity_poly.pdbx_seq_one_letter_code
_entity_poly.pdbx_strand_id
1 'polypeptide(L)'
;MYQINSKEHPKLVEHKYDLNERKEILLSKLEYMLNYKIDITIESICKEMNICPETLRNWGFNSVVAEMKSKQKKIKLIKFKKNIVDSANKYINENKDTMISPTNIYEHLGVIRTVLWRSSPEITKLLRQEVVQHNMKIRKEQSY
;
A
#
# COMPACT_ATOMS: atom_id res chain seq x y z
N MET A 1 -25.98 -48.53 -34.70
CA MET A 1 -26.01 -48.23 -33.26
C MET A 1 -24.57 -48.18 -32.77
N TYR A 2 -24.03 -46.99 -32.50
CA TYR A 2 -22.65 -46.85 -32.01
C TYR A 2 -22.66 -46.88 -30.47
N GLN A 3 -21.99 -47.88 -29.89
CA GLN A 3 -21.76 -47.98 -28.45
C GLN A 3 -20.65 -47.00 -28.06
N ILE A 4 -21.00 -46.00 -27.23
CA ILE A 4 -20.03 -45.09 -26.64
C ILE A 4 -19.43 -45.80 -25.42
N ASN A 5 -18.22 -46.34 -25.59
CA ASN A 5 -17.41 -46.80 -24.47
C ASN A 5 -17.02 -45.58 -23.61
N SER A 6 -17.63 -45.44 -22.44
CA SER A 6 -17.24 -44.48 -21.42
C SER A 6 -15.86 -44.86 -20.89
N LYS A 7 -14.82 -44.21 -21.42
CA LYS A 7 -13.47 -44.29 -20.83
C LYS A 7 -13.56 -43.66 -19.45
N GLU A 8 -13.44 -44.48 -18.41
CA GLU A 8 -13.28 -44.02 -17.03
C GLU A 8 -12.10 -43.05 -16.98
N HIS A 9 -12.38 -41.80 -16.62
CA HIS A 9 -11.32 -40.83 -16.35
C HIS A 9 -10.50 -41.35 -15.17
N PRO A 10 -9.15 -41.38 -15.26
CA PRO A 10 -8.32 -41.78 -14.15
C PRO A 10 -8.64 -40.86 -12.96
N LYS A 11 -9.08 -41.47 -11.84
CA LYS A 11 -9.30 -40.76 -10.58
C LYS A 11 -8.01 -40.02 -10.25
N LEU A 12 -8.08 -38.70 -10.22
CA LEU A 12 -6.97 -37.84 -9.77
C LEU A 12 -6.50 -38.40 -8.44
N VAL A 13 -5.24 -38.85 -8.40
CA VAL A 13 -4.58 -39.25 -7.17
C VAL A 13 -4.65 -38.04 -6.25
N GLU A 14 -5.47 -38.12 -5.21
CA GLU A 14 -5.49 -37.12 -4.14
C GLU A 14 -4.13 -37.19 -3.45
N HIS A 15 -3.17 -36.43 -3.96
CA HIS A 15 -2.05 -36.00 -3.15
C HIS A 15 -2.66 -35.15 -2.04
N LYS A 16 -2.84 -35.79 -0.88
CA LYS A 16 -3.27 -35.19 0.37
C LYS A 16 -2.14 -34.31 0.92
N TYR A 17 -1.79 -33.27 0.17
CA TYR A 17 -0.94 -32.19 0.68
C TYR A 17 -1.67 -31.55 1.85
N ASP A 18 -0.96 -31.35 2.96
CA ASP A 18 -1.54 -30.73 4.15
C ASP A 18 -1.95 -29.29 3.82
N LEU A 19 -3.21 -28.95 4.09
CA LEU A 19 -3.72 -27.58 3.95
C LEU A 19 -2.94 -26.60 4.82
N ASN A 20 -2.42 -27.06 5.97
CA ASN A 20 -1.59 -26.25 6.84
C ASN A 20 -0.26 -25.88 6.17
N GLU A 21 0.41 -26.84 5.54
CA GLU A 21 1.66 -26.61 4.81
C GLU A 21 1.44 -25.58 3.67
N ARG A 22 0.36 -25.73 2.90
CA ARG A 22 0.00 -24.75 1.85
C ARG A 22 -0.27 -23.36 2.40
N LYS A 23 -0.91 -23.28 3.56
CA LYS A 23 -1.17 -22.00 4.25
C LYS A 23 0.13 -21.35 4.70
N GLU A 24 1.06 -22.11 5.25
CA GLU A 24 2.38 -21.61 5.67
C GLU A 24 3.19 -21.08 4.49
N ILE A 25 3.22 -21.82 3.37
CA ILE A 25 3.88 -21.38 2.14
C ILE A 25 3.24 -20.08 1.62
N LEU A 26 1.90 -20.02 1.58
CA LEU A 26 1.19 -18.82 1.17
C LEU A 26 1.53 -17.62 2.07
N LEU A 27 1.52 -17.80 3.39
CA LEU A 27 1.86 -16.75 4.35
C LEU A 27 3.29 -16.25 4.15
N SER A 28 4.26 -17.15 4.02
CA SER A 28 5.65 -16.82 3.73
C SER A 28 5.79 -15.99 2.45
N LYS A 29 5.07 -16.36 1.38
CA LYS A 29 5.06 -15.60 0.12
C LYS A 29 4.41 -14.23 0.28
N LEU A 30 3.29 -14.14 1.00
CA LEU A 30 2.63 -12.85 1.26
C LEU A 30 3.51 -11.91 2.10
N GLU A 31 4.26 -12.44 3.08
CA GLU A 31 5.22 -11.67 3.87
C GLU A 31 6.40 -11.19 3.04
N TYR A 32 6.96 -12.06 2.18
CA TYR A 32 7.96 -11.66 1.20
C TYR A 32 7.45 -10.49 0.34
N MET A 33 6.25 -10.59 -0.22
CA MET A 33 5.68 -9.52 -1.04
C MET A 33 5.52 -8.19 -0.26
N LEU A 34 5.16 -8.24 1.03
CA LEU A 34 5.14 -7.05 1.88
C LEU A 34 6.51 -6.41 2.03
N ASN A 35 7.54 -7.22 2.32
CA ASN A 35 8.89 -6.74 2.59
C ASN A 35 9.57 -6.16 1.34
N TYR A 36 9.32 -6.77 0.18
CA TYR A 36 9.93 -6.37 -1.10
C TYR A 36 9.06 -5.40 -1.92
N LYS A 37 7.98 -4.88 -1.33
CA LYS A 37 7.06 -3.90 -1.97
C LYS A 37 6.42 -4.43 -3.25
N ILE A 38 6.16 -5.73 -3.33
CA ILE A 38 5.42 -6.36 -4.43
C ILE A 38 3.94 -6.25 -4.11
N ASP A 39 3.15 -5.74 -5.05
CA ASP A 39 1.71 -5.56 -4.85
C ASP A 39 1.00 -6.90 -4.68
N ILE A 40 0.24 -7.04 -3.60
CA ILE A 40 -0.51 -8.27 -3.32
C ILE A 40 -1.78 -8.26 -4.17
N THR A 41 -1.73 -8.95 -5.30
CA THR A 41 -2.85 -9.22 -6.20
C THR A 41 -3.01 -10.73 -6.41
N ILE A 42 -4.18 -11.18 -6.86
CA ILE A 42 -4.35 -12.62 -7.15
C ILE A 42 -3.33 -13.09 -8.19
N GLU A 43 -3.10 -12.29 -9.23
CA GLU A 43 -2.12 -12.57 -10.28
C GLU A 43 -0.70 -12.70 -9.74
N SER A 44 -0.24 -11.74 -8.94
CA SER A 44 1.10 -11.78 -8.35
C SER A 44 1.30 -12.97 -7.41
N ILE A 45 0.30 -13.32 -6.59
CA ILE A 45 0.34 -14.51 -5.73
C ILE A 45 0.44 -15.77 -6.58
N CYS A 46 -0.40 -15.88 -7.62
CA CYS A 46 -0.39 -17.01 -8.55
C CYS A 46 0.97 -17.18 -9.23
N LYS A 47 1.58 -16.07 -9.65
CA LYS A 47 2.93 -16.06 -10.25
C LYS A 47 4.00 -16.51 -9.25
N GLU A 48 3.98 -15.99 -8.03
CA GLU A 48 4.95 -16.32 -6.97
C GLU A 48 4.85 -17.77 -6.47
N MET A 49 3.66 -18.34 -6.56
CA MET A 49 3.38 -19.71 -6.12
C MET A 49 3.36 -20.72 -7.27
N ASN A 50 3.45 -20.26 -8.52
CA ASN A 50 3.30 -21.06 -9.72
C ASN A 50 2.00 -21.89 -9.73
N ILE A 51 0.87 -21.23 -9.43
CA ILE A 51 -0.48 -21.83 -9.41
C ILE A 51 -1.44 -21.01 -10.26
N CYS A 52 -2.58 -21.59 -10.64
CA CYS A 52 -3.65 -20.84 -11.26
C CYS A 52 -4.59 -20.21 -10.21
N PRO A 53 -5.34 -19.14 -10.56
CA PRO A 53 -6.30 -18.52 -9.66
C PRO A 53 -7.36 -19.50 -9.10
N GLU A 54 -7.76 -20.50 -9.90
CA GLU A 54 -8.71 -21.54 -9.46
C GLU A 54 -8.13 -22.38 -8.32
N THR A 55 -6.86 -22.77 -8.42
CA THR A 55 -6.15 -23.50 -7.36
C THR A 55 -6.12 -22.69 -6.07
N LEU A 56 -5.80 -21.40 -6.14
CA LEU A 56 -5.79 -20.53 -4.96
C LEU A 56 -7.18 -20.40 -4.32
N ARG A 57 -8.24 -20.30 -5.14
CA ARG A 57 -9.62 -20.27 -4.63
C ARG A 57 -10.02 -21.59 -3.98
N ASN A 58 -9.65 -22.72 -4.59
CA ASN A 58 -9.92 -24.06 -4.07
C ASN A 58 -9.24 -24.32 -2.72
N TRP A 59 -8.14 -23.63 -2.40
CA TRP A 59 -7.50 -23.70 -1.08
C TRP A 59 -8.28 -22.94 0.01
N GLY A 60 -9.21 -22.06 -0.35
CA GLY A 60 -10.08 -21.36 0.62
C GLY A 60 -9.41 -20.25 1.43
N PHE A 61 -8.18 -19.84 1.10
CA PHE A 61 -7.42 -18.83 1.87
C PHE A 61 -7.72 -17.36 1.49
N ASN A 62 -8.91 -17.10 0.93
CA ASN A 62 -9.29 -15.76 0.47
C ASN A 62 -9.27 -14.71 1.61
N SER A 63 -9.64 -15.11 2.84
CA SER A 63 -9.60 -14.24 4.02
C SER A 63 -8.18 -13.80 4.38
N VAL A 64 -7.22 -14.74 4.36
CA VAL A 64 -5.80 -14.48 4.63
C VAL A 64 -5.23 -13.50 3.60
N VAL A 65 -5.52 -13.72 2.32
CA VAL A 65 -5.10 -12.81 1.24
C VAL A 65 -5.72 -11.42 1.43
N ALA A 66 -7.00 -11.33 1.81
CA ALA A 66 -7.67 -10.05 2.05
C ALA A 66 -7.07 -9.29 3.25
N GLU A 67 -6.72 -10.00 4.32
CA GLU A 67 -6.04 -9.43 5.48
C GLU A 67 -4.68 -8.84 5.08
N MET A 68 -3.87 -9.60 4.34
CA MET A 68 -2.54 -9.16 3.91
C MET A 68 -2.60 -7.98 2.92
N LYS A 69 -3.59 -7.95 2.02
CA LYS A 69 -3.88 -6.77 1.18
C LYS A 69 -4.22 -5.54 2.03
N SER A 70 -5.04 -5.73 3.06
CA SER A 70 -5.41 -4.64 3.98
C SER A 70 -4.20 -4.11 4.75
N LYS A 71 -3.32 -5.01 5.20
CA LYS A 71 -2.04 -4.66 5.83
C LYS A 71 -1.13 -3.88 4.88
N GLN A 72 -0.98 -4.34 3.63
CA GLN A 72 -0.21 -3.62 2.62
C GLN A 72 -0.75 -2.21 2.38
N LYS A 73 -2.08 -2.07 2.26
CA LYS A 73 -2.73 -0.76 2.09
C LYS A 73 -2.45 0.18 3.26
N LYS A 74 -2.52 -0.31 4.51
CA LYS A 74 -2.18 0.48 5.70
C LYS A 74 -0.72 0.94 5.68
N ILE A 75 0.21 0.04 5.36
CA ILE A 75 1.65 0.37 5.25
C ILE A 75 1.89 1.44 4.18
N LYS A 76 1.31 1.26 2.99
CA LYS A 76 1.41 2.25 1.90
C LYS A 76 0.88 3.62 2.32
N LEU A 77 -0.26 3.66 3.02
CA LEU A 77 -0.85 4.90 3.51
C LEU A 77 0.03 5.60 4.55
N ILE A 78 0.56 4.85 5.53
CA ILE A 78 1.47 5.41 6.54
C ILE A 78 2.72 5.99 5.87
N LYS A 79 3.30 5.26 4.92
CA LYS A 79 4.47 5.72 4.17
C LYS A 79 4.16 6.96 3.34
N PHE A 80 3.02 7.01 2.67
CA PHE A 80 2.56 8.18 1.92
C PHE A 80 2.47 9.41 2.84
N LYS A 81 1.80 9.28 3.99
CA LYS A 81 1.70 10.38 4.97
C LYS A 81 3.07 10.85 5.44
N LYS A 82 3.97 9.92 5.76
CA LYS A 82 5.35 10.24 6.16
C LYS A 82 6.09 10.99 5.07
N ASN A 83 6.04 10.51 3.82
CA ASN A 83 6.70 11.17 2.69
C ASN A 83 6.20 12.60 2.47
N ILE A 84 4.89 12.85 2.65
CA ILE A 84 4.30 14.18 2.56
C ILE A 84 4.89 15.11 3.63
N VAL A 85 4.95 14.64 4.88
CA VAL A 85 5.53 15.43 5.98
C VAL A 85 7.01 15.68 5.78
N ASP A 86 7.78 14.67 5.40
CA ASP A 86 9.22 14.78 5.17
C ASP A 86 9.51 15.76 4.01
N SER A 87 8.73 15.70 2.93
CA SER A 87 8.86 16.60 1.77
C SER A 87 8.47 18.04 2.12
N ALA A 88 7.40 18.22 2.91
CA ALA A 88 7.00 19.53 3.39
C ALA A 88 8.07 20.16 4.29
N ASN A 89 8.63 19.38 5.22
CA ASN A 89 9.71 19.85 6.09
C ASN A 89 10.96 20.22 5.28
N LYS A 90 11.29 19.43 4.25
CA LYS A 90 12.37 19.76 3.33
C LYS A 90 12.10 21.10 2.62
N TYR A 91 10.91 21.28 2.06
CA TYR A 91 10.53 22.52 1.40
C TYR A 91 10.59 23.75 2.32
N ILE A 92 10.10 23.61 3.55
CA ILE A 92 10.18 24.68 4.56
C ILE A 92 11.64 25.03 4.86
N ASN A 93 12.51 24.02 5.00
CA ASN A 93 13.94 24.22 5.24
C ASN A 93 14.70 24.81 4.05
N GLU A 94 14.24 24.59 2.82
CA GLU A 94 14.81 25.21 1.62
C GLU A 94 14.39 26.68 1.48
N ASN A 95 13.28 27.07 2.11
CA ASN A 95 12.72 28.43 2.04
C ASN A 95 12.84 29.14 3.40
N LYS A 96 13.98 28.98 4.09
CA LYS A 96 14.21 29.50 5.44
C LYS A 96 14.02 31.01 5.58
N ASP A 97 14.41 31.77 4.55
CA ASP A 97 14.46 33.23 4.60
C ASP A 97 13.25 33.89 3.91
N THR A 98 12.33 33.09 3.36
CA THR A 98 11.22 33.56 2.54
C THR A 98 9.89 33.03 3.05
N MET A 99 8.88 33.90 3.11
CA MET A 99 7.54 33.49 3.52
C MET A 99 6.96 32.48 2.53
N ILE A 100 6.32 31.45 3.06
CA ILE A 100 5.71 30.37 2.29
C ILE A 100 4.20 30.59 2.24
N SER A 101 3.65 30.65 1.03
CA SER A 101 2.20 30.61 0.86
C SER A 101 1.69 29.17 1.06
N PRO A 102 0.48 28.99 1.62
CA PRO A 102 -0.16 27.67 1.66
C PRO A 102 -0.33 27.02 0.28
N THR A 103 -0.42 27.80 -0.80
CA THR A 103 -0.55 27.24 -2.15
C THR A 103 0.76 26.59 -2.59
N ASN A 104 1.89 27.27 -2.38
CA ASN A 104 3.21 26.80 -2.82
C ASN A 104 3.58 25.46 -2.18
N ILE A 105 3.23 25.24 -0.90
CA ILE A 105 3.55 23.97 -0.24
C ILE A 105 2.76 22.81 -0.86
N TYR A 106 1.49 23.00 -1.21
CA TYR A 106 0.68 21.93 -1.84
C TYR A 106 1.10 21.68 -3.29
N GLU A 107 1.49 22.72 -4.02
CA GLU A 107 2.07 22.60 -5.37
C GLU A 107 3.39 21.81 -5.33
N HIS A 108 4.29 22.13 -4.40
CA HIS A 108 5.55 21.40 -4.22
C HIS A 108 5.31 19.92 -3.87
N LEU A 109 4.35 19.64 -3.00
CA LEU A 109 3.98 18.28 -2.63
C LEU A 109 3.30 17.50 -3.76
N GLY A 110 2.87 18.16 -4.83
CA GLY A 110 2.13 17.55 -5.94
C GLY A 110 0.76 17.01 -5.52
N VAL A 111 0.15 17.58 -4.46
CA VAL A 111 -1.12 17.11 -3.91
C VAL A 111 -2.17 18.22 -3.86
N ILE A 112 -3.40 17.88 -4.24
CA ILE A 112 -4.53 18.79 -4.11
C ILE A 112 -4.92 18.87 -2.63
N ARG A 113 -4.93 20.07 -2.06
CA ARG A 113 -5.28 20.32 -0.65
C ARG A 113 -6.60 19.66 -0.22
N THR A 114 -7.64 19.76 -1.03
CA THR A 114 -8.97 19.21 -0.70
C THR A 114 -8.96 17.68 -0.66
N VAL A 115 -8.16 17.04 -1.52
CA VAL A 115 -7.97 15.58 -1.52
C VAL A 115 -7.23 15.17 -0.25
N LEU A 116 -6.10 15.83 0.06
CA LEU A 116 -5.34 15.53 1.27
C LEU A 116 -6.14 15.76 2.54
N TRP A 117 -6.97 16.80 2.58
CA TRP A 117 -7.84 17.09 3.73
C TRP A 117 -8.90 16.01 3.94
N ARG A 118 -9.50 15.49 2.87
CA ARG A 118 -10.48 14.38 2.96
C ARG A 118 -9.83 13.07 3.38
N SER A 119 -8.62 12.79 2.91
CA SER A 119 -7.93 11.53 3.22
C SER A 119 -7.15 11.55 4.53
N SER A 120 -6.68 12.72 4.96
CA SER A 120 -5.72 12.89 6.07
C SER A 120 -5.81 14.32 6.65
N PRO A 121 -6.92 14.68 7.32
CA PRO A 121 -7.13 16.00 7.89
C PRO A 121 -6.06 16.38 8.92
N GLU A 122 -5.53 15.39 9.65
CA GLU A 122 -4.44 15.54 10.61
C GLU A 122 -3.15 16.05 9.96
N ILE A 123 -2.80 15.55 8.77
CA ILE A 123 -1.63 16.01 8.02
C ILE A 123 -1.86 17.42 7.52
N THR A 124 -3.06 17.71 7.03
CA THR A 124 -3.43 19.06 6.58
C THR A 124 -3.32 20.08 7.71
N LYS A 125 -3.75 19.72 8.92
CA LYS A 125 -3.62 20.55 10.11
C LYS A 125 -2.16 20.78 10.49
N LEU A 126 -1.35 19.73 10.48
CA LEU A 126 0.08 19.79 10.78
C LEU A 126 0.80 20.75 9.82
N LEU A 127 0.63 20.55 8.50
CA LEU A 127 1.26 21.40 7.49
C LEU A 127 0.89 22.89 7.65
N ARG A 128 -0.37 23.17 7.97
CA ARG A 128 -0.81 24.54 8.25
C ARG A 128 -0.10 25.13 9.46
N GLN A 129 0.06 24.36 10.53
CA GLN A 129 0.74 24.82 11.74
C GLN A 129 2.22 25.11 11.47
N GLU A 130 2.92 24.22 10.77
CA GLU A 130 4.33 24.39 10.40
C GLU A 130 4.54 25.65 9.54
N VAL A 131 3.72 25.86 8.50
CA VAL A 131 3.81 27.06 7.64
C VAL A 131 3.56 28.34 8.43
N VAL A 132 2.58 28.35 9.34
CA VAL A 132 2.29 29.52 10.18
C VAL A 132 3.47 29.81 11.10
N GLN A 133 4.01 28.80 11.77
CA GLN A 133 5.16 28.96 12.66
C GLN A 133 6.40 29.44 11.92
N HIS A 134 6.67 28.88 10.74
CA HIS A 134 7.75 29.30 9.84
C HIS A 134 7.64 30.79 9.48
N ASN A 135 6.49 31.20 8.92
CA ASN A 135 6.29 32.59 8.50
C ASN A 135 6.33 33.58 9.67
N MET A 136 5.90 33.16 10.86
CA MET A 136 6.03 33.97 12.07
C MET A 136 7.49 34.20 12.47
N LYS A 137 8.37 33.20 12.31
CA LYS A 137 9.81 33.36 12.58
C LYS A 137 10.45 34.35 11.61
N ILE A 138 10.23 34.17 10.31
CA ILE A 138 10.74 35.10 9.29
C ILE A 138 10.28 36.53 9.54
N ARG A 139 8.99 36.73 9.86
CA ARG A 139 8.47 38.08 10.12
C ARG A 139 9.18 38.75 11.31
N LYS A 140 9.53 37.99 12.35
CA LYS A 140 10.29 38.51 13.48
C LYS A 140 11.72 38.87 13.06
N GLU A 141 12.38 38.00 12.30
CA GLU A 141 13.75 38.21 11.82
C GLU A 141 13.87 39.41 10.87
N GLN A 142 12.83 39.72 10.10
CA GLN A 142 12.76 40.87 9.19
C GLN A 142 12.31 42.18 9.87
N SER A 143 11.88 42.14 11.14
CA SER A 143 11.43 43.31 11.90
C SER A 143 12.52 43.92 12.79
N TYR A 144 13.75 43.38 12.72
CA TYR A 144 14.98 43.91 13.33
C TYR A 144 15.90 44.45 12.23
#